data_AF-A0A3A8YQ38-F1
#
_entry.id   AF-A0A3A8YQ38-F1
#
_cell.length_a   1.000
_cell.length_b   1.000
_cell.length_c   1.000
_cell.angle_alpha   90.00
_cell.angle_beta   90.00
_cell.angle_gamma   90.00
#
_symmetry.space_group_name_H-M   'P 1'
#
loop_
_entity.id
_entity.type
_entity.pdbx_description
1 polymer ?
#
loop_
_entity_poly.entity_id
_entity_poly.type
_entity_poly.pdbx_seq_one_letter_code
_entity_poly.pdbx_strand_id
1 'polypeptide(L)'
;MTNEQRAQALIGKYGFAFASIPKDEIRGLIELEIEDFQEGSSEYIRLLCGYLYCVGDVTDVPLLERAKYGINMDVGCMVDWEWIESLKNGGAEAGSVDSRENIIQNFIAYYQNYFEADDEW
;
A
#
# COMPACT_ATOMS: atom_id res chain seq x y z
N MET A 1 -16.43 10.71 3.64
CA MET A 1 -15.05 10.94 3.19
C MET A 1 -14.76 9.87 2.16
N THR A 2 -14.28 10.21 0.97
CA THR A 2 -13.97 9.22 -0.07
C THR A 2 -12.67 8.48 0.25
N ASN A 3 -12.39 7.36 -0.42
CA ASN A 3 -11.15 6.61 -0.20
C ASN A 3 -9.90 7.42 -0.60
N GLU A 4 -9.98 8.31 -1.58
CA GLU A 4 -8.93 9.28 -1.92
C GLU A 4 -8.67 10.25 -0.78
N GLN A 5 -9.72 10.83 -0.20
CA GLN A 5 -9.58 11.75 0.93
C GLN A 5 -9.00 11.04 2.17
N ARG A 6 -9.36 9.77 2.39
CA ARG A 6 -8.78 8.93 3.45
C ARG A 6 -7.30 8.66 3.19
N ALA A 7 -6.93 8.36 1.94
CA ALA A 7 -5.54 8.15 1.52
C ALA A 7 -4.71 9.43 1.69
N GLN A 8 -5.23 10.57 1.23
CA GLN A 8 -4.59 11.87 1.38
C GLN A 8 -4.41 12.26 2.85
N ALA A 9 -5.42 12.03 3.70
CA ALA A 9 -5.31 12.28 5.13
C ALA A 9 -4.23 11.41 5.79
N LEU A 10 -4.08 10.15 5.34
CA LEU A 10 -3.05 9.25 5.84
C LEU A 10 -1.64 9.69 5.43
N ILE A 11 -1.46 10.11 4.17
CA ILE A 11 -0.20 10.71 3.69
C ILE A 11 0.07 12.02 4.42
N GLY A 12 -0.93 12.87 4.68
CA GLY A 12 -0.76 14.07 5.47
C GLY A 12 -0.30 13.79 6.91
N LYS A 13 -0.76 12.67 7.49
CA LYS A 13 -0.39 12.25 8.86
C LYS A 13 1.04 11.70 8.94
N TYR A 14 1.44 10.87 7.98
CA TYR A 14 2.69 10.08 8.06
C TYR A 14 3.74 10.43 7.02
N GLY A 15 3.35 11.04 5.91
CA GLY A 15 4.18 11.26 4.74
C GLY A 15 4.78 9.96 4.20
N PHE A 16 6.04 10.03 3.79
CA PHE A 16 6.82 8.85 3.37
C PHE A 16 7.98 8.57 4.34
N ALA A 17 7.88 9.05 5.58
CA ALA A 17 8.85 8.80 6.63
C ALA A 17 8.62 7.41 7.25
N PHE A 18 8.78 6.34 6.45
CA PHE A 18 8.38 4.97 6.79
C PHE A 18 8.92 4.48 8.15
N ALA A 19 10.13 4.88 8.54
CA ALA A 19 10.73 4.53 9.83
C ALA A 19 9.92 5.02 11.06
N SER A 20 9.06 6.03 10.89
CA SER A 20 8.21 6.58 11.94
C SER A 20 6.75 6.10 11.89
N ILE A 21 6.39 5.32 10.87
CA ILE A 21 5.02 4.85 10.70
C ILE A 21 4.80 3.62 11.60
N PRO A 22 3.80 3.65 12.50
CA PRO A 22 3.51 2.52 13.37
C PRO A 22 2.92 1.35 12.57
N LYS A 23 3.72 0.30 12.36
CA LYS A 23 3.33 -0.90 11.60
C LYS A 23 2.02 -1.52 12.08
N ASP A 24 1.83 -1.64 13.40
CA ASP A 24 0.64 -2.24 14.00
C ASP A 24 -0.64 -1.45 13.69
N GLU A 25 -0.55 -0.12 13.59
CA GLU A 25 -1.68 0.73 13.21
C GLU A 25 -2.07 0.48 11.75
N ILE A 26 -1.09 0.41 10.84
CA ILE A 26 -1.33 0.11 9.42
C ILE A 26 -1.95 -1.28 9.25
N ARG A 27 -1.44 -2.29 9.98
CA ARG A 27 -2.01 -3.63 9.96
C ARG A 27 -3.47 -3.63 10.40
N GLY A 28 -3.79 -2.96 11.51
CA GLY A 28 -5.16 -2.85 12.00
C GLY A 28 -6.10 -2.16 11.01
N LEU A 29 -5.63 -1.11 10.34
CA LEU A 29 -6.41 -0.44 9.29
C LEU A 29 -6.69 -1.35 8.09
N ILE A 30 -5.73 -2.17 7.67
CA ILE A 30 -5.93 -3.15 6.59
C ILE A 30 -6.94 -4.22 7.00
N GLU A 31 -6.85 -4.73 8.23
CA GLU A 31 -7.82 -5.71 8.73
C GLU A 31 -9.24 -5.16 8.72
N LEU A 32 -9.42 -3.91 9.16
CA LEU A 32 -10.71 -3.23 9.10
C LEU A 32 -11.24 -3.09 7.67
N GLU A 33 -10.39 -2.71 6.71
CA GLU A 33 -10.80 -2.60 5.30
C GLU A 33 -11.11 -3.94 4.64
N ILE A 34 -10.49 -5.03 5.10
CA ILE A 34 -10.82 -6.39 4.62
C ILE A 34 -12.17 -6.84 5.17
N GLU A 35 -12.47 -6.53 6.43
CA GLU A 35 -13.71 -6.94 7.09
C GLU A 35 -14.93 -6.12 6.65
N ASP A 36 -14.74 -4.81 6.45
CA ASP A 36 -15.79 -3.86 6.09
C ASP A 36 -15.32 -2.95 4.96
N PHE A 37 -15.16 -3.54 3.77
CA PHE A 37 -14.70 -2.80 2.59
C PHE A 37 -15.70 -1.73 2.18
N GLN A 38 -15.25 -0.48 2.14
CA GLN A 38 -16.05 0.64 1.64
C GLN A 38 -16.04 0.67 0.11
N GLU A 39 -17.21 0.50 -0.50
CA GLU A 39 -17.39 0.61 -1.95
C GLU A 39 -16.88 1.96 -2.49
N GLY A 40 -16.23 1.90 -3.65
CA GLY A 40 -15.62 3.05 -4.29
C GLY A 40 -14.20 2.73 -4.76
N SER A 41 -13.36 3.77 -4.81
CA SER A 41 -11.97 3.62 -5.20
C SER A 41 -11.19 2.73 -4.24
N SER A 42 -10.29 1.92 -4.77
CA SER A 42 -9.41 1.05 -3.97
C SER A 42 -8.16 1.77 -3.45
N GLU A 43 -8.09 3.11 -3.60
CA GLU A 43 -6.85 3.85 -3.33
C GLU A 43 -6.43 3.79 -1.85
N TYR A 44 -7.41 3.82 -0.94
CA TYR A 44 -7.10 3.75 0.49
C TYR A 44 -6.46 2.42 0.89
N ILE A 45 -7.07 1.30 0.49
CA ILE A 45 -6.53 -0.04 0.78
C ILE A 45 -5.20 -0.28 0.05
N ARG A 46 -5.04 0.25 -1.18
CA ARG A 46 -3.78 0.20 -1.91
C ARG A 46 -2.67 0.95 -1.18
N LEU A 47 -2.93 2.17 -0.71
CA LEU A 47 -1.97 2.96 0.07
C LEU A 47 -1.57 2.24 1.35
N LEU A 48 -2.56 1.70 2.08
CA LEU A 48 -2.30 0.94 3.31
C LEU A 48 -1.40 -0.28 3.04
N CYS A 49 -1.69 -1.04 1.99
CA CYS A 49 -0.87 -2.19 1.58
C CYS A 49 0.54 -1.75 1.19
N GLY A 50 0.70 -0.63 0.51
CA GLY A 50 2.01 -0.07 0.16
C GLY A 50 2.79 0.42 1.38
N TYR A 51 2.13 1.05 2.35
CA TYR A 51 2.75 1.39 3.63
C TYR A 51 3.20 0.14 4.38
N LEU A 52 2.35 -0.89 4.45
CA LEU A 52 2.70 -2.15 5.06
C LEU A 52 3.88 -2.81 4.36
N TYR A 53 3.95 -2.74 3.02
CA TYR A 53 5.11 -3.18 2.26
C TYR A 53 6.39 -2.41 2.66
N CYS A 54 6.31 -1.08 2.76
CA CYS A 54 7.46 -0.25 3.09
C CYS A 54 7.99 -0.52 4.51
N VAL A 55 7.12 -0.66 5.50
CA VAL A 55 7.50 -0.81 6.92
C VAL A 55 7.61 -2.26 7.39
N GLY A 56 7.03 -3.18 6.62
CA GLY A 56 6.87 -4.57 7.00
C GLY A 56 7.97 -5.49 6.51
N ASP A 57 7.75 -6.77 6.79
CA ASP A 57 8.64 -7.87 6.46
C ASP A 57 7.83 -9.08 5.97
N VAL A 58 8.50 -10.22 5.78
CA VAL A 58 7.87 -11.45 5.28
C VAL A 58 6.67 -11.92 6.13
N THR A 59 6.60 -11.57 7.42
CA THR A 59 5.48 -11.93 8.30
C THR A 59 4.18 -11.17 7.97
N ASP A 60 4.29 -10.07 7.21
CA ASP A 60 3.17 -9.25 6.79
C ASP A 60 2.53 -9.75 5.47
N VAL A 61 3.19 -10.67 4.76
CA VAL A 61 2.73 -11.27 3.49
C VAL A 61 1.30 -11.85 3.57
N PRO A 62 0.92 -12.65 4.59
CA PRO A 62 -0.43 -13.22 4.64
C PRO A 62 -1.53 -12.15 4.70
N LEU A 63 -1.25 -10.98 5.29
CA LEU A 63 -2.21 -9.88 5.34
C LEU A 63 -2.35 -9.19 3.98
N LEU A 64 -1.24 -8.99 3.26
CA LEU A 64 -1.26 -8.44 1.90
C LEU A 64 -1.94 -9.38 0.91
N GLU A 65 -1.72 -10.69 1.01
CA GLU A 65 -2.43 -11.68 0.19
C GLU A 65 -3.93 -11.68 0.46
N ARG A 66 -4.35 -11.53 1.73
CA ARG A 66 -5.77 -11.37 2.07
C ARG A 66 -6.36 -10.09 1.48
N ALA A 67 -5.66 -8.96 1.53
CA ALA A 67 -6.13 -7.72 0.92
C ALA A 67 -6.27 -7.86 -0.62
N LYS A 68 -5.27 -8.48 -1.27
CA LYS A 68 -5.25 -8.68 -2.72
C LYS A 68 -6.30 -9.66 -3.22
N TYR A 69 -6.52 -10.78 -2.52
CA TYR A 69 -7.36 -11.87 -3.03
C TYR A 69 -8.71 -12.01 -2.30
N GLY A 70 -8.88 -11.37 -1.15
CA GLY A 70 -10.01 -11.59 -0.25
C GLY A 70 -11.14 -10.57 -0.33
N ILE A 71 -10.92 -9.39 -0.91
CA ILE A 71 -11.94 -8.32 -0.98
C ILE A 71 -12.75 -8.43 -2.27
N ASN A 72 -12.18 -8.01 -3.40
CA ASN A 72 -12.77 -8.12 -4.75
C ASN A 72 -11.67 -8.00 -5.82
N MET A 73 -12.05 -8.20 -7.09
CA MET A 73 -11.10 -8.16 -8.21
C MET A 73 -10.48 -6.78 -8.43
N ASP A 74 -11.23 -5.69 -8.24
CA ASP A 74 -10.75 -4.32 -8.46
C ASP A 74 -9.67 -3.95 -7.44
N VAL A 75 -9.91 -4.23 -6.17
CA VAL A 75 -8.93 -4.10 -5.09
C VAL A 75 -7.72 -5.00 -5.35
N GLY A 76 -7.97 -6.23 -5.79
CA GLY A 76 -6.91 -7.19 -6.09
C GLY A 76 -5.99 -6.78 -7.24
N CYS A 77 -6.51 -6.06 -8.22
CA CYS A 77 -5.71 -5.46 -9.29
C CYS A 77 -4.83 -4.30 -8.78
N MET A 78 -5.26 -3.61 -7.72
CA MET A 78 -4.61 -2.42 -7.19
C MET A 78 -3.48 -2.72 -6.19
N VAL A 79 -3.57 -3.82 -5.45
CA VAL A 79 -2.47 -4.28 -4.58
C VAL A 79 -1.43 -5.00 -5.44
N ASP A 80 -0.22 -4.44 -5.53
CA ASP A 80 0.80 -4.98 -6.43
C ASP A 80 1.26 -6.38 -5.98
N TRP A 81 1.32 -7.30 -6.92
CA TRP A 81 1.87 -8.63 -6.68
C TRP A 81 3.38 -8.54 -6.38
N GLU A 82 4.06 -7.56 -6.97
CA GLU A 82 5.50 -7.34 -6.81
C GLU A 82 5.86 -7.04 -5.35
N TRP A 83 5.01 -6.33 -4.61
CA TRP A 83 5.21 -6.05 -3.18
C TRP A 83 5.27 -7.35 -2.36
N ILE A 84 4.39 -8.29 -2.68
CA ILE A 84 4.29 -9.58 -1.98
C ILE A 84 5.52 -10.44 -2.28
N GLU A 85 5.91 -10.55 -3.55
CA GLU A 85 7.06 -11.37 -3.94
C GLU A 85 8.39 -10.77 -3.48
N SER A 86 8.51 -9.43 -3.49
CA SER A 86 9.64 -8.71 -2.91
C SER A 86 9.77 -9.00 -1.40
N LEU A 87 8.68 -9.01 -0.63
CA LEU A 87 8.77 -9.39 0.79
C LEU A 87 9.17 -10.85 1.00
N LYS A 88 8.67 -11.77 0.16
CA LYS A 88 9.02 -13.20 0.22
C LYS A 88 10.49 -13.47 -0.07
N ASN A 89 11.10 -12.69 -0.98
CA ASN A 89 12.50 -12.85 -1.36
C ASN A 89 13.48 -11.98 -0.54
N GLY A 90 12.98 -11.22 0.45
CA GLY A 90 13.79 -10.35 1.30
C GLY A 90 14.16 -9.01 0.66
N GLY A 91 13.48 -8.59 -0.41
CA GLY A 91 13.69 -7.34 -1.12
C GLY A 91 14.79 -7.38 -2.16
N ALA A 92 15.24 -8.58 -2.53
CA ALA A 92 16.26 -8.79 -3.55
C ALA A 92 15.64 -8.70 -4.95
N GLU A 93 16.36 -8.07 -5.88
CA GLU A 93 15.99 -8.11 -7.29
C GLU A 93 16.06 -9.56 -7.79
N ALA A 94 14.97 -10.07 -8.35
CA ALA A 94 14.87 -11.45 -8.81
C ALA A 94 13.83 -11.61 -9.93
N GLY A 95 14.31 -11.98 -11.12
CA GLY A 95 13.43 -12.27 -12.26
C GLY A 95 12.68 -11.02 -12.72
N SER A 96 11.38 -10.95 -12.42
CA SER A 96 10.51 -9.82 -12.73
C SER A 96 10.14 -8.97 -11.50
N VAL A 97 10.85 -9.15 -10.38
CA VAL A 97 10.73 -8.36 -9.16
C VAL A 97 11.94 -7.45 -9.05
N ASP A 98 11.73 -6.15 -9.02
CA ASP A 98 12.76 -5.13 -8.83
C ASP A 98 13.27 -5.13 -7.36
N SER A 99 14.38 -4.45 -7.11
CA SER A 99 14.87 -4.21 -5.76
C SER A 99 13.83 -3.50 -4.90
N ARG A 100 13.81 -3.82 -3.60
CA ARG A 100 12.89 -3.16 -2.66
C ARG A 100 13.05 -1.64 -2.65
N GLU A 101 14.27 -1.14 -2.81
CA GLU A 101 14.54 0.30 -2.90
C GLU A 101 13.83 0.94 -4.09
N ASN A 102 13.98 0.38 -5.29
CA ASN A 102 13.32 0.90 -6.49
C ASN A 102 11.79 0.84 -6.39
N ILE A 103 11.24 -0.26 -5.88
CA ILE A 103 9.79 -0.40 -5.69
C ILE A 103 9.27 0.69 -4.74
N ILE A 104 9.99 0.96 -3.65
CA ILE A 104 9.63 2.03 -2.70
C ILE A 104 9.71 3.41 -3.36
N GLN A 105 10.74 3.68 -4.17
CA GLN A 105 10.85 4.96 -4.89
C GLN A 105 9.71 5.15 -5.90
N ASN A 106 9.36 4.10 -6.65
CA ASN A 106 8.23 4.11 -7.59
C ASN A 106 6.90 4.36 -6.86
N PHE A 107 6.72 3.74 -5.69
CA PHE A 107 5.56 3.96 -4.83
C PHE A 107 5.47 5.43 -4.35
N ILE A 108 6.57 6.00 -3.85
CA ILE A 108 6.60 7.41 -3.43
C ILE A 108 6.28 8.32 -4.61
N ALA A 109 6.95 8.11 -5.75
CA ALA A 109 6.76 8.92 -6.94
C ALA A 109 5.31 8.86 -7.45
N TYR A 110 4.68 7.69 -7.40
CA TYR A 110 3.26 7.56 -7.73
C TYR A 110 2.41 8.52 -6.90
N TYR A 111 2.54 8.49 -5.58
CA TYR A 111 1.66 9.28 -4.70
C TYR A 111 2.00 10.78 -4.67
N GLN A 112 3.26 11.14 -4.88
CA GLN A 112 3.64 12.54 -5.08
C GLN A 112 2.95 13.10 -6.33
N ASN A 113 3.06 12.41 -7.47
CA ASN A 113 2.40 12.86 -8.70
C ASN A 113 0.87 12.80 -8.63
N TYR A 114 0.31 11.76 -7.98
CA TYR A 114 -1.13 11.55 -7.89
C TYR A 114 -1.85 12.71 -7.19
N PHE A 115 -1.27 13.23 -6.11
CA PHE A 115 -1.86 14.34 -5.35
C PHE A 115 -1.38 15.72 -5.81
N GLU A 116 -0.20 15.84 -6.42
CA GLU A 116 0.21 17.09 -7.07
C GLU A 116 -0.65 17.41 -8.32
N ALA A 117 -1.09 16.39 -9.06
CA ALA A 117 -1.97 16.57 -10.22
C ALA A 117 -3.40 17.04 -9.86
N ASP A 118 -3.81 16.90 -8.59
CA ASP A 118 -5.12 17.34 -8.10
C ASP A 118 -5.12 18.82 -7.64
N ASP A 119 -3.95 19.44 -7.47
CA ASP A 119 -3.79 20.86 -7.10
C ASP A 119 -3.81 21.82 -8.32
N GLU A 120 -3.88 21.31 -9.56
CA GLU A 120 -3.88 22.10 -10.81
C GLU A 120 -5.28 22.43 -11.40
N TRP A 121 -6.35 22.44 -10.60
CA TRP A 121 -7.73 22.78 -11.06
C TRP A 121 -8.39 23.95 -10.34
#